data_AF-A0A974PFE7-F1
#
_entry.id   AF-A0A974PFE7-F1
#
_cell.length_a   1.000
_cell.length_b   1.000
_cell.length_c   1.000
_cell.angle_alpha   90.00
_cell.angle_beta   90.00
_cell.angle_gamma   90.00
#
_symmetry.space_group_name_H-M   'P 1'
#
loop_
_entity.id
_entity.type
_entity.pdbx_description
1 polymer ?
#
loop_
_entity_poly.entity_id
_entity_poly.type
_entity_poly.pdbx_seq_one_letter_code
_entity_poly.pdbx_strand_id
1 'polypeptide(L)'
;MVILYERLKELGDDYDANHGVYPPGINKLWETKELLKNLMEKVIDKYLEFQKVIITGHGMAFRTLVGEVGEIPHASIIEYYKKRHAALR
;
A
#
# COMPACT_ATOMS: atom_id res chain seq x y z
N MET A 1 13.21 12.86 9.05
CA MET A 1 13.16 13.53 7.74
C MET A 1 11.97 14.46 7.75
N VAL A 2 12.17 15.77 7.57
CA VAL A 2 11.08 16.75 7.47
C VAL A 2 10.96 17.10 5.99
N ILE A 3 9.82 16.79 5.39
CA ILE A 3 9.48 17.21 4.03
C ILE A 3 8.53 18.39 4.16
N LEU A 4 8.80 19.49 3.45
CA LEU A 4 7.89 20.65 3.41
C LEU A 4 6.56 20.25 2.77
N TYR A 5 5.46 20.85 3.22
CA TYR A 5 4.12 20.52 2.73
C TYR A 5 4.01 20.60 1.20
N GLU A 6 4.51 21.68 0.60
CA GLU A 6 4.51 21.83 -0.87
C GLU A 6 5.26 20.69 -1.56
N ARG A 7 6.39 20.27 -0.98
CA ARG A 7 7.17 19.16 -1.53
C ARG A 7 6.44 17.82 -1.40
N LEU A 8 5.70 17.61 -0.31
CA LEU A 8 4.87 16.41 -0.15
C LEU A 8 3.76 16.38 -1.21
N LYS A 9 3.14 17.53 -1.47
CA LYS A 9 2.11 17.68 -2.50
C LYS A 9 2.67 17.39 -3.89
N GLU A 10 3.80 17.99 -4.26
CA GLU A 10 4.48 17.72 -5.54
C GLU A 10 4.76 16.23 -5.77
N LEU A 11 5.20 15.52 -4.72
CA LEU A 11 5.46 14.09 -4.79
C LEU A 11 4.16 13.28 -4.96
N GLY A 12 3.07 13.71 -4.32
CA GLY A 12 1.75 13.13 -4.53
C GLY A 12 1.23 13.34 -5.94
N ASP A 13 1.32 14.56 -6.46
CA ASP A 13 0.88 14.90 -7.81
C ASP A 13 1.68 14.12 -8.88
N ASP A 14 3.00 13.97 -8.69
CA ASP A 14 3.87 13.17 -9.57
C ASP A 14 3.57 11.67 -9.45
N TYR A 15 3.25 11.15 -8.26
CA TYR A 15 2.80 9.77 -8.09
C TYR A 15 1.51 9.52 -8.87
N ASP A 16 0.52 10.40 -8.76
CA ASP A 16 -0.78 10.27 -9.41
C ASP A 16 -0.65 10.39 -10.94
N ALA A 17 0.16 11.33 -11.43
CA ALA A 17 0.43 11.51 -12.85
C ALA A 17 1.10 10.29 -13.51
N ASN A 18 1.89 9.53 -12.74
CA ASN A 18 2.54 8.31 -13.20
C ASN A 18 1.77 7.03 -12.77
N HIS A 19 0.54 7.17 -12.28
CA HIS A 19 -0.30 6.07 -11.80
C HIS A 19 0.39 5.16 -10.77
N GLY A 20 1.34 5.70 -10.01
CA GLY A 20 2.15 4.98 -9.03
C GLY A 20 3.15 3.98 -9.61
N VAL A 21 3.60 4.18 -10.86
CA VAL A 21 4.65 3.42 -11.52
C VAL A 21 5.85 4.32 -11.83
N TYR A 22 7.07 3.86 -11.57
CA TYR A 22 8.25 4.66 -11.92
C TYR A 22 8.40 4.79 -13.44
N PRO A 23 8.69 6.01 -13.95
CA PRO A 23 9.13 6.18 -15.33
C PRO A 23 10.37 5.33 -15.63
N PRO A 24 10.52 4.81 -16.86
CA PRO A 24 11.67 3.97 -17.22
C PRO A 24 13.01 4.65 -16.92
N GLY A 25 13.89 3.97 -16.19
CA GLY A 25 15.25 4.43 -15.90
C GLY A 25 15.37 5.52 -14.84
N ILE A 26 14.28 5.91 -14.17
CA ILE A 26 14.28 6.97 -13.16
C ILE A 26 13.79 6.42 -11.82
N ASN A 27 14.60 6.60 -10.77
CA ASN A 27 14.16 6.37 -9.39
C ASN A 27 13.44 7.61 -8.86
N LYS A 28 12.31 7.40 -8.17
CA LYS A 28 11.53 8.46 -7.52
C LYS A 28 11.70 8.41 -6.00
N LEU A 29 11.35 9.50 -5.32
CA LEU A 29 11.35 9.59 -3.86
C LEU A 29 10.12 8.95 -3.21
N TRP A 30 9.04 8.77 -3.98
CA TRP A 30 7.84 8.03 -3.56
C TRP A 30 7.97 6.56 -3.95
N GLU A 31 7.22 5.66 -3.31
CA GLU A 31 7.22 4.20 -3.58
C GLU A 31 6.17 3.81 -4.62
N THR A 32 6.44 2.81 -5.46
CA THR A 32 5.42 2.33 -6.43
C THR A 32 4.27 1.60 -5.74
N LYS A 33 3.11 1.53 -6.41
CA LYS A 33 1.96 0.71 -5.97
C LYS A 33 2.37 -0.73 -5.68
N GLU A 34 3.20 -1.31 -6.55
CA GLU A 34 3.66 -2.69 -6.44
C GLU A 34 4.59 -2.90 -5.24
N LEU A 35 5.55 -2.00 -5.03
CA LEU A 35 6.45 -2.08 -3.88
C LEU A 35 5.66 -2.00 -2.58
N LEU A 36 4.74 -1.04 -2.48
CA LEU A 36 3.91 -0.86 -1.28
C LEU A 36 2.99 -2.07 -1.04
N LYS A 37 2.37 -2.62 -2.10
CA LYS A 37 1.59 -3.86 -2.03
C LYS A 37 2.42 -5.01 -1.49
N ASN A 38 3.62 -5.22 -2.03
CA ASN A 38 4.53 -6.30 -1.62
C ASN A 38 4.96 -6.14 -0.16
N LEU A 39 5.21 -4.92 0.31
CA LEU A 39 5.52 -4.65 1.72
C LEU A 39 4.34 -5.02 2.62
N MET A 40 3.13 -4.62 2.24
CA MET A 40 1.93 -4.94 2.99
C MET A 40 1.64 -6.44 3.02
N GLU A 41 1.78 -7.13 1.89
CA GLU A 41 1.60 -8.58 1.82
C GLU A 41 2.59 -9.33 2.72
N LYS A 42 3.87 -8.92 2.74
CA LYS A 42 4.88 -9.49 3.64
C LYS A 42 4.55 -9.29 5.11
N VAL A 43 3.91 -8.18 5.48
CA VAL A 43 3.43 -7.96 6.85
C VAL A 43 2.27 -8.89 7.16
N ILE A 44 1.25 -8.94 6.28
CA ILE A 44 0.08 -9.81 6.45
C ILE A 44 0.50 -11.28 6.61
N ASP A 45 1.45 -11.74 5.80
CA ASP A 45 1.92 -13.12 5.82
C ASP A 45 2.46 -13.58 7.18
N LYS A 46 3.07 -12.66 7.94
CA LYS A 46 3.57 -12.95 9.29
C LYS A 46 2.47 -13.25 10.29
N TYR A 47 1.25 -12.79 10.04
CA TYR A 47 0.12 -12.92 10.95
C TYR A 47 -0.96 -13.90 10.44
N LEU A 48 -0.67 -14.67 9.38
CA LEU A 48 -1.62 -15.67 8.84
C LEU A 48 -1.87 -16.87 9.77
N GLU A 49 -1.17 -16.97 10.89
CA GLU A 49 -1.47 -17.97 11.93
C GLU A 49 -2.69 -17.62 12.78
N PHE A 50 -3.05 -16.34 12.86
CA PHE A 50 -4.19 -15.88 13.63
C PHE A 50 -5.49 -15.98 12.82
N GLN A 51 -6.58 -16.28 13.51
CA GLN A 51 -7.90 -16.38 12.87
C GLN A 51 -8.42 -15.01 12.39
N LYS A 52 -8.12 -13.94 13.11
CA LYS A 52 -8.50 -12.56 12.80
C LYS A 52 -7.36 -11.62 13.19
N VAL A 53 -7.06 -10.65 12.34
CA VAL A 53 -6.01 -9.65 12.55
C VAL A 53 -6.60 -8.28 12.22
N ILE A 54 -6.39 -7.31 13.10
CA ILE A 54 -6.72 -5.90 12.85
C ILE A 54 -5.43 -5.20 12.43
N ILE A 55 -5.46 -4.55 11.27
CA ILE A 55 -4.34 -3.77 10.75
C ILE A 55 -4.80 -2.32 10.66
N THR A 56 -4.08 -1.42 11.33
CA THR A 56 -4.34 0.03 11.29
C THR A 56 -3.20 0.73 10.56
N GLY A 57 -3.53 1.77 9.81
CA GLY A 57 -2.55 2.43 8.94
C GLY A 57 -3.18 3.48 8.05
N HIS A 58 -2.45 3.87 7.01
CA HIS A 58 -2.86 4.93 6.10
C HIS A 58 -3.61 4.38 4.89
N GLY A 59 -4.60 5.15 4.41
CA GLY A 59 -5.44 4.76 3.28
C GLY A 59 -4.64 4.39 2.02
N MET A 60 -3.54 5.10 1.73
CA MET A 60 -2.68 4.82 0.57
C MET A 60 -2.12 3.40 0.56
N ALA A 61 -1.67 2.90 1.71
CA ALA A 61 -1.16 1.53 1.82
C ALA A 61 -2.28 0.50 1.60
N PHE A 62 -3.45 0.71 2.21
CA PHE A 62 -4.57 -0.20 2.06
C PHE A 62 -5.15 -0.22 0.64
N ARG A 63 -5.19 0.92 -0.07
CA ARG A 63 -5.61 0.97 -1.48
C ARG A 63 -4.80 0.01 -2.37
N THR A 64 -3.50 -0.15 -2.10
CA THR A 64 -2.68 -1.09 -2.89
C THR A 64 -3.04 -2.57 -2.67
N LEU A 65 -3.63 -2.90 -1.52
CA LEU A 65 -4.06 -4.26 -1.17
C LEU A 65 -5.47 -4.58 -1.64
N VAL A 66 -6.42 -3.68 -1.40
CA VAL A 66 -7.86 -3.94 -1.67
C VAL A 66 -8.24 -3.66 -3.13
N GLY A 67 -7.29 -3.20 -3.95
CA GLY A 67 -7.52 -2.73 -5.31
C GLY A 67 -7.95 -1.26 -5.34
N GLU A 68 -8.20 -0.73 -6.54
CA GLU A 68 -8.70 0.64 -6.76
C GLU A 68 -10.16 0.82 -6.29
N VAL A 69 -10.46 0.37 -5.07
CA VAL A 69 -11.53 0.96 -4.26
C VAL A 69 -11.11 2.41 -4.10
N GLY A 70 -11.97 3.36 -4.47
CA GLY A 70 -11.64 4.78 -4.52
C GLY A 70 -11.16 5.39 -3.20
N GLU A 71 -11.73 6.51 -2.79
CA GLU A 71 -11.32 7.09 -1.52
C GLU A 71 -11.74 6.19 -0.34
N ILE A 72 -10.78 5.59 0.37
CA ILE A 72 -11.05 4.89 1.64
C ILE A 72 -11.41 5.95 2.69
N PRO A 73 -12.65 5.96 3.23
CA PRO A 73 -13.05 6.96 4.22
C PRO A 73 -12.22 6.84 5.50
N HIS A 74 -11.98 7.98 6.15
CA HIS A 74 -11.30 7.99 7.45
C HIS A 74 -12.04 7.14 8.47
N ALA A 75 -11.27 6.39 9.28
CA ALA A 75 -11.78 5.49 10.31
C ALA A 75 -12.78 4.42 9.81
N SER A 76 -12.81 4.14 8.51
CA SER A 76 -13.59 3.02 7.96
C SER A 76 -12.90 1.68 8.25
N ILE A 77 -13.71 0.64 8.34
CA ILE A 77 -13.26 -0.75 8.49
C ILE A 77 -13.51 -1.44 7.15
N ILE A 78 -12.47 -2.07 6.61
CA ILE A 78 -12.55 -2.87 5.38
C ILE A 78 -12.17 -4.31 5.74
N GLU A 79 -12.97 -5.26 5.27
CA GLU A 79 -12.64 -6.67 5.40
C GLU A 79 -11.75 -7.13 4.23
N TYR A 80 -10.70 -7.87 4.56
CA TYR A 80 -9.76 -8.42 3.61
C TYR A 80 -9.48 -9.88 3.96
N TYR A 81 -9.57 -10.76 2.97
CA TYR A 81 -9.44 -12.20 3.15
C TYR A 81 -8.22 -12.72 2.39
N LYS A 82 -7.25 -13.28 3.12
CA LYS A 82 -6.09 -13.96 2.54
C LYS A 82 -6.05 -15.40 3.00
N LYS A 83 -5.98 -16.32 2.03
CA LYS A 83 -5.79 -17.75 2.31
C LYS A 83 -4.31 -18.02 2.47
N ARG A 84 -3.96 -18.92 3.40
CA ARG A 84 -2.62 -19.48 3.46
C ARG A 84 -2.39 -20.31 2.21
N HIS A 85 -1.38 -19.96 1.42
CA HIS A 85 -0.89 -20.88 0.40
C HIS A 85 -0.21 -22.03 1.13
N ALA A 86 -0.63 -23.27 0.86
CA ALA A 86 0.10 -24.44 1.33
C ALA A 86 1.52 -24.35 0.75
N ALA A 87 2.54 -24.41 1.62
CA ALA A 87 3.91 -24.53 1.16
C ALA A 87 3.98 -25.79 0.29
N LEU A 88 4.27 -25.62 -1.02
CA LEU A 88 4.64 -26.73 -1.88
C LEU A 88 5.90 -27.35 -1.26
N ARG A 89 5.77 -28.57 -0.77
CA ARG A 89 6.87 -29.40 -0.28
C ARG A 89 7.65 -29.97 -1.45
#